data_AF-A0A4P9ZJ28-F1
#
_entry.id   AF-A0A4P9ZJ28-F1
#
_cell.length_a   1.000
_cell.length_b   1.000
_cell.length_c   1.000
_cell.angle_alpha   90.00
_cell.angle_beta   90.00
_cell.angle_gamma   90.00
#
_symmetry.space_group_name_H-M   'P 1'
#
loop_
_entity.id
_entity.type
_entity.pdbx_description
1 polymer ?
#
loop_
_entity_poly.entity_id
_entity_poly.type
_entity_poly.pdbx_seq_one_letter_code
_entity_poly.pdbx_strand_id
1 'polypeptide(L)'
;MHGRAPWILRPELTTNLAICDMSELRPQVLEVVGLPTPDGLTFMIYYCPEVIPTNVIASLLDHVRQSLVDIVHYLDQSHPKSLWTPSDFPSLNTSLPELAKLEAELATVGLFPHDIEDLYPMLPMQQGMWTATAKEPTEYLVQMAFTVAGVSNSDELQTATRAVVSHHAILRTVFVTSWSNTNCQGVQVTGGLSVLC
;
A
#
# COMPACT_ATOMS: atom_id res chain seq x y z
N MET A 1 -27.29 10.10 3.10
CA MET A 1 -28.32 9.24 2.46
C MET A 1 -28.25 7.86 3.10
N HIS A 2 -29.39 7.26 3.43
CA HIS A 2 -29.49 6.09 4.30
C HIS A 2 -29.19 4.78 3.56
N GLY A 3 -27.97 4.26 3.69
CA GLY A 3 -27.60 2.92 3.25
C GLY A 3 -28.03 1.85 4.25
N ARG A 4 -29.35 1.62 4.39
CA ARG A 4 -29.85 0.39 5.05
C ARG A 4 -29.99 -0.69 4.00
N ALA A 5 -28.89 -1.36 3.66
CA ALA A 5 -28.96 -2.68 3.05
C ALA A 5 -29.07 -3.70 4.20
N PRO A 6 -30.19 -4.42 4.37
CA PRO A 6 -30.20 -5.56 5.28
C PRO A 6 -29.19 -6.56 4.76
N TRP A 7 -28.19 -6.90 5.58
CA TRP A 7 -27.28 -8.00 5.29
C TRP A 7 -28.08 -9.30 5.33
N ILE A 8 -28.48 -9.79 4.16
CA ILE A 8 -29.13 -11.09 4.02
C ILE A 8 -28.01 -12.10 3.82
N LEU A 9 -27.86 -13.04 4.76
CA LEU A 9 -27.13 -14.29 4.50
C LEU A 9 -27.79 -14.93 3.28
N ARG A 10 -27.11 -14.85 2.14
CA ARG A 10 -27.55 -15.42 0.86
C ARG A 10 -27.88 -16.91 1.06
N PRO A 11 -29.16 -17.34 0.92
CA PRO A 11 -29.57 -18.71 1.16
C PRO A 11 -29.23 -19.65 0.01
N GLU A 12 -28.50 -19.21 -1.03
CA GLU A 12 -27.98 -20.15 -2.04
C GLU A 12 -26.99 -21.20 -1.45
N LEU A 13 -26.63 -21.07 -0.17
CA LEU A 13 -25.94 -22.07 0.66
C LEU A 13 -26.85 -23.08 1.39
N THR A 14 -28.18 -23.00 1.28
CA THR A 14 -29.08 -24.07 1.73
C THR A 14 -29.55 -24.98 0.60
N THR A 15 -29.29 -24.62 -0.67
CA THR A 15 -29.99 -25.31 -1.77
C THR A 15 -29.19 -25.68 -3.01
N ASN A 16 -27.87 -25.47 -3.17
CA ASN A 16 -27.02 -26.31 -4.08
C ASN A 16 -25.51 -25.95 -4.21
N LEU A 17 -24.89 -25.16 -3.32
CA LEU A 17 -23.40 -25.03 -3.29
C LEU A 17 -22.76 -25.33 -1.93
N ALA A 18 -23.52 -25.97 -1.05
CA ALA A 18 -22.99 -26.67 0.13
C ALA A 18 -23.49 -28.12 0.14
N ILE A 19 -23.27 -28.83 -0.96
CA ILE A 19 -23.03 -30.26 -0.77
C ILE A 19 -21.62 -30.30 -0.20
N CYS A 20 -21.50 -30.45 1.12
CA CYS A 20 -20.30 -31.04 1.69
C CYS A 20 -20.09 -32.35 0.94
N ASP A 21 -19.23 -32.35 -0.07
CA ASP A 21 -18.73 -33.61 -0.58
C ASP A 21 -17.90 -34.20 0.57
N MET A 22 -18.51 -35.13 1.30
CA MET A 22 -17.85 -35.82 2.42
C MET A 22 -16.64 -36.64 1.95
N SER A 23 -16.42 -36.77 0.62
CA SER A 23 -15.23 -37.37 0.04
C SER A 23 -14.10 -36.37 -0.23
N GLU A 24 -14.36 -35.06 -0.18
CA GLU A 24 -13.32 -34.03 -0.23
C GLU A 24 -12.66 -33.86 1.14
N LEU A 25 -11.44 -34.39 1.27
CA LEU A 25 -10.55 -34.12 2.40
C LEU A 25 -10.15 -32.63 2.40
N ARG A 26 -10.90 -31.79 3.13
CA ARG A 26 -10.47 -30.41 3.40
C ARG A 26 -9.43 -30.39 4.51
N PRO A 27 -8.25 -29.78 4.32
CA PRO A 27 -7.22 -29.71 5.35
C PRO A 27 -7.54 -28.71 6.48
N GLN A 28 -8.54 -27.85 6.31
CA GLN A 28 -8.81 -26.71 7.18
C GLN A 28 -10.21 -26.81 7.81
N VAL A 29 -10.30 -26.60 9.12
CA VAL A 29 -11.55 -26.66 9.91
C VAL A 29 -12.43 -25.41 9.73
N LEU A 30 -11.81 -24.30 9.32
CA LEU A 30 -12.43 -23.00 9.04
C LEU A 30 -11.70 -22.34 7.87
N GLU A 31 -12.45 -21.81 6.91
CA GLU A 31 -11.96 -21.03 5.80
C GLU A 31 -12.82 -19.77 5.66
N VAL A 32 -12.18 -18.60 5.49
CA VAL A 32 -12.84 -17.31 5.32
C VAL A 32 -12.33 -16.67 4.03
N VAL A 33 -13.24 -16.38 3.10
CA VAL A 33 -12.94 -15.74 1.82
C VAL A 33 -13.63 -14.38 1.76
N GLY A 34 -12.86 -13.31 1.64
CA GLY A 34 -13.37 -11.94 1.49
C GLY A 34 -13.23 -11.45 0.05
N LEU A 35 -14.28 -10.85 -0.51
CA LEU A 35 -14.29 -10.32 -1.87
C LEU A 35 -14.93 -8.92 -1.89
N PRO A 36 -14.26 -7.91 -2.46
CA PRO A 36 -14.90 -6.64 -2.73
C PRO A 36 -15.91 -6.78 -3.87
N THR A 37 -17.09 -6.20 -3.71
CA THR A 37 -18.17 -6.17 -4.70
C THR A 37 -18.70 -4.74 -4.85
N PRO A 38 -19.45 -4.40 -5.92
CA PRO A 38 -20.07 -3.09 -6.06
C PRO A 38 -20.99 -2.70 -4.88
N ASP A 39 -21.57 -3.69 -4.20
CA ASP A 39 -22.47 -3.51 -3.06
C ASP A 39 -21.75 -3.52 -1.70
N GLY A 40 -20.41 -3.66 -1.69
CA GLY A 40 -19.58 -3.69 -0.48
C GLY A 40 -18.72 -4.95 -0.35
N LEU A 41 -18.24 -5.24 0.86
CA LEU A 41 -17.37 -6.38 1.14
C LEU A 41 -18.20 -7.63 1.45
N THR A 42 -18.07 -8.68 0.65
CA THR A 42 -18.74 -9.97 0.89
C THR A 42 -17.77 -10.95 1.51
N PHE A 43 -18.19 -11.66 2.55
CA PHE A 43 -17.44 -12.75 3.15
C PHE A 43 -18.18 -14.08 2.97
N MET A 44 -17.45 -15.11 2.55
CA MET A 44 -17.90 -16.49 2.54
C MET A 44 -17.13 -17.25 3.62
N ILE A 45 -17.84 -18.01 4.45
CA ILE A 45 -17.24 -18.83 5.48
C ILE A 45 -17.61 -20.29 5.25
N TYR A 46 -16.59 -21.14 5.19
CA TYR A 46 -16.73 -22.58 5.15
C TYR A 46 -16.23 -23.14 6.48
N TYR A 47 -17.04 -23.97 7.14
CA TYR A 47 -16.67 -24.57 8.42
C TYR A 47 -17.39 -25.91 8.61
N CYS A 48 -16.85 -26.77 9.49
CA CYS A 48 -17.49 -28.01 9.88
C CYS A 48 -18.37 -27.80 11.14
N PRO A 49 -19.71 -27.93 11.05
CA PRO A 49 -20.60 -27.70 12.19
C PRO A 49 -20.49 -28.77 13.28
N GLU A 50 -19.95 -29.95 12.97
CA GLU A 50 -19.65 -31.01 13.96
C GLU A 50 -18.47 -30.64 14.86
N VAL A 51 -17.59 -29.74 14.41
CA VAL A 51 -16.39 -29.31 15.13
C VAL A 51 -16.56 -27.90 15.70
N ILE A 52 -17.14 -26.98 14.93
CA ILE A 52 -17.37 -25.59 15.33
C ILE A 52 -18.88 -25.32 15.36
N PRO A 53 -19.46 -25.09 16.55
CA PRO A 53 -20.87 -24.74 16.67
C PRO A 53 -21.23 -23.49 15.86
N THR A 54 -22.35 -23.52 15.15
CA THR A 54 -22.81 -22.42 14.30
C THR A 54 -22.95 -21.09 15.05
N ASN A 55 -23.31 -21.10 16.33
CA ASN A 55 -23.41 -19.89 17.15
C ASN A 55 -22.04 -19.21 17.39
N VAL A 56 -20.95 -19.98 17.39
CA VAL A 56 -19.58 -19.45 17.49
C VAL A 56 -19.21 -18.73 16.20
N ILE A 57 -19.53 -19.33 15.03
CA ILE A 57 -19.31 -18.68 13.73
C ILE A 57 -20.17 -17.42 13.59
N ALA A 58 -21.43 -17.46 14.01
CA ALA A 58 -22.31 -16.29 14.00
C ALA A 58 -21.75 -15.16 14.88
N SER A 59 -21.32 -15.49 16.10
CA SER A 59 -20.68 -14.53 17.00
C SER A 59 -19.40 -13.94 16.39
N LEU A 60 -18.52 -14.78 15.81
CA LEU A 60 -17.31 -14.30 15.13
C LEU A 60 -17.65 -13.32 14.00
N LEU A 61 -18.62 -13.65 13.15
CA LEU A 61 -19.06 -12.80 12.05
C LEU A 61 -19.63 -11.46 12.53
N ASP A 62 -20.39 -11.47 13.62
CA ASP A 62 -20.92 -10.24 14.20
C ASP A 62 -19.80 -9.37 14.78
N HIS A 63 -18.79 -9.97 15.43
CA HIS A 63 -17.61 -9.22 15.90
C HIS A 63 -16.80 -8.65 14.74
N VAL A 64 -16.55 -9.43 13.68
CA VAL A 64 -15.85 -8.95 12.47
C VAL A 64 -16.62 -7.79 11.84
N ARG A 65 -17.95 -7.91 11.71
CA ARG A 65 -18.79 -6.83 11.19
C ARG A 65 -18.65 -5.58 12.05
N GLN A 66 -18.78 -5.71 13.37
CA GLN A 66 -18.68 -4.57 14.27
C GLN A 66 -17.31 -3.90 14.17
N SER A 67 -16.23 -4.67 14.15
CA SER A 67 -14.88 -4.14 13.96
C SER A 67 -14.71 -3.40 12.64
N LEU A 68 -15.26 -3.90 11.53
CA LEU A 68 -15.21 -3.21 10.24
C LEU A 68 -16.00 -1.89 10.26
N VAL A 69 -17.18 -1.89 10.89
CA VAL A 69 -17.98 -0.66 11.08
C VAL A 69 -17.23 0.35 11.94
N ASP A 70 -16.62 -0.10 13.04
CA ASP A 70 -15.84 0.74 13.94
C ASP A 70 -14.63 1.34 13.23
N ILE A 71 -13.94 0.56 12.39
CA ILE A 71 -12.84 1.04 11.54
C ILE A 71 -13.33 2.13 10.58
N VAL A 72 -14.42 1.89 9.83
CA VAL A 72 -14.96 2.89 8.89
C VAL A 72 -15.33 4.18 9.61
N HIS A 73 -16.01 4.07 10.76
CA HIS A 73 -16.39 5.23 11.57
C HIS A 73 -15.18 5.97 12.13
N TYR A 74 -14.15 5.25 12.57
CA TYR A 74 -12.89 5.84 12.99
C TYR A 74 -12.21 6.62 11.86
N LEU A 75 -12.18 6.07 10.64
CA LEU A 75 -11.60 6.71 9.47
C LEU A 75 -12.37 7.97 9.05
N ASP A 76 -13.70 7.93 9.07
CA ASP A 76 -14.57 9.07 8.71
C ASP A 76 -14.44 10.22 9.71
N GLN A 77 -14.31 9.92 11.01
CA GLN A 77 -14.23 10.96 12.04
C GLN A 77 -12.83 11.51 12.24
N SER A 78 -11.84 10.63 12.30
CA SER A 78 -10.51 10.99 12.74
C SER A 78 -9.70 11.70 11.67
N HIS A 79 -10.13 11.63 10.39
CA HIS A 79 -9.38 12.10 9.22
C HIS A 79 -7.87 11.87 9.43
N PRO A 80 -7.47 10.62 9.69
CA PRO A 80 -6.10 10.34 10.11
C PRO A 80 -5.16 10.90 9.06
N LYS A 81 -4.04 11.48 9.53
CA LYS A 81 -3.05 12.12 8.65
C LYS A 81 -2.49 11.17 7.59
N SER A 82 -2.59 9.86 7.83
CA SER A 82 -2.20 8.79 6.92
C SER A 82 -3.08 7.57 7.09
N LEU A 83 -3.33 6.91 5.97
CA LEU A 83 -4.07 5.65 5.85
C LEU A 83 -3.15 4.49 5.47
N TRP A 84 -1.83 4.70 5.56
CA TRP A 84 -0.86 3.72 5.12
C TRP A 84 -0.94 2.42 5.93
N THR A 85 -0.90 1.33 5.20
CA THR A 85 -0.83 -0.03 5.69
C THR A 85 0.38 -0.74 5.05
N PRO A 86 0.93 -1.79 5.67
CA PRO A 86 1.97 -2.61 5.04
C PRO A 86 1.61 -3.13 3.64
N SER A 87 0.31 -3.32 3.37
CA SER A 87 -0.18 -3.77 2.06
C SER A 87 0.00 -2.73 0.96
N ASP A 88 0.11 -1.45 1.30
CA ASP A 88 0.37 -0.37 0.35
C ASP A 88 1.83 -0.38 -0.13
N PHE A 89 2.75 -0.91 0.69
CA PHE A 89 4.19 -0.96 0.39
C PHE A 89 4.77 -2.38 0.59
N PRO A 90 4.31 -3.37 -0.19
CA PRO A 90 4.65 -4.78 0.03
C PRO A 90 6.16 -5.05 -0.06
N SER A 91 6.89 -4.27 -0.86
CA SER A 91 8.34 -4.41 -1.03
C SER A 91 9.16 -4.03 0.20
N LEU A 92 8.60 -3.25 1.13
CA LEU A 92 9.32 -2.85 2.35
C LEU A 92 9.37 -3.97 3.40
N ASN A 93 8.48 -4.96 3.31
CA ASN A 93 8.31 -6.02 4.33
C ASN A 93 8.31 -5.42 5.76
N THR A 94 7.44 -4.44 5.98
CA THR A 94 7.40 -3.63 7.20
C THR A 94 6.14 -3.88 8.00
N SER A 95 6.22 -3.73 9.33
CA SER A 95 5.06 -3.77 10.21
C SER A 95 4.38 -2.39 10.32
N LEU A 96 3.11 -2.37 10.76
CA LEU A 96 2.38 -1.10 10.94
C LEU A 96 3.10 -0.10 11.87
N PRO A 97 3.70 -0.52 13.01
CA PRO A 97 4.48 0.40 13.85
C PRO A 97 5.77 0.91 13.21
N GLU A 98 6.44 0.11 12.37
CA GLU A 98 7.63 0.55 11.63
C GLU A 98 7.23 1.54 10.52
N LEU A 99 6.13 1.29 9.80
CA LEU A 99 5.61 2.20 8.79
C LEU A 99 5.20 3.56 9.37
N ALA A 100 4.57 3.58 10.56
CA ALA A 100 4.25 4.82 11.25
C ALA A 100 5.50 5.62 11.66
N LYS A 101 6.60 4.95 12.01
CA LYS A 101 7.89 5.61 12.28
C LYS A 101 8.51 6.13 11.00
N LEU A 102 8.47 5.35 9.92
CA LEU A 102 8.97 5.77 8.61
C LEU A 102 8.24 7.03 8.12
N GLU A 103 6.92 7.08 8.27
CA GLU A 103 6.15 8.28 7.95
C GLU A 103 6.61 9.51 8.76
N ALA A 104 6.88 9.34 10.05
CA ALA A 104 7.42 10.41 10.88
C ALA A 104 8.83 10.83 10.45
N GLU A 105 9.69 9.88 10.03
CA GLU A 105 11.03 10.16 9.48
C GLU A 105 10.93 10.96 8.17
N LEU A 106 10.05 10.57 7.26
CA LEU A 106 9.82 11.25 5.98
C LEU A 106 9.30 12.68 6.18
N ALA A 107 8.45 12.90 7.17
CA ALA A 107 7.97 14.24 7.52
C ALA A 107 9.13 15.17 7.96
N THR A 108 10.22 14.64 8.52
CA THR A 108 11.39 15.46 8.92
C THR A 108 12.17 16.03 7.73
N VAL A 109 12.05 15.40 6.55
CA VAL A 109 12.64 15.87 5.30
C VAL A 109 11.61 16.54 4.38
N GLY A 110 10.43 16.86 4.92
CA GLY A 110 9.36 17.56 4.20
C GLY A 110 8.55 16.70 3.23
N LEU A 111 8.65 15.38 3.32
CA LEU A 111 7.87 14.45 2.51
C LEU A 111 6.66 13.96 3.31
N PHE A 112 5.46 14.24 2.81
CA PHE A 112 4.22 13.84 3.45
C PHE A 112 3.54 12.71 2.68
N PRO A 113 2.63 11.94 3.30
CA PRO A 113 1.96 10.83 2.65
C PRO A 113 1.30 11.15 1.30
N HIS A 114 0.82 12.38 1.11
CA HIS A 114 0.17 12.81 -0.13
C HIS A 114 1.15 13.14 -1.27
N ASP A 115 2.44 13.33 -0.96
CA ASP A 115 3.49 13.56 -1.95
C ASP A 115 4.06 12.26 -2.51
N ILE A 116 3.77 11.13 -1.86
CA ILE A 116 4.44 9.85 -2.06
C ILE A 116 3.55 8.94 -2.91
N GLU A 117 4.10 8.54 -4.05
CA GLU A 117 3.50 7.56 -4.96
C GLU A 117 3.85 6.13 -4.51
N ASP A 118 5.10 5.89 -4.12
CA ASP A 118 5.56 4.56 -3.70
C ASP A 118 6.85 4.60 -2.86
N LEU A 119 7.11 3.52 -2.11
CA LEU A 119 8.27 3.32 -1.25
C LEU A 119 8.90 1.94 -1.49
N TYR A 120 10.21 1.94 -1.75
CA TYR A 120 10.99 0.71 -1.96
C TYR A 120 12.22 0.64 -1.06
N PRO A 121 12.67 -0.56 -0.65
CA PRO A 121 13.98 -0.69 -0.05
C PRO A 121 15.06 -0.29 -1.06
N MET A 122 16.13 0.37 -0.62
CA MET A 122 17.28 0.58 -1.49
C MET A 122 17.93 -0.75 -1.86
N LEU A 123 18.20 -0.94 -3.15
CA LEU A 123 18.94 -2.10 -3.64
C LEU A 123 20.41 -2.05 -3.17
N PRO A 124 21.11 -3.20 -3.04
CA PRO A 124 22.49 -3.23 -2.56
C PRO A 124 23.44 -2.28 -3.32
N MET A 125 23.30 -2.20 -4.65
CA MET A 125 24.11 -1.30 -5.47
C MET A 125 23.81 0.18 -5.17
N GLN A 126 22.54 0.53 -4.96
CA GLN A 126 22.14 1.90 -4.60
C GLN A 126 22.64 2.29 -3.21
N GLN A 127 22.65 1.35 -2.25
CA GLN A 127 23.25 1.59 -0.93
C GLN A 127 24.77 1.86 -1.03
N GLY A 128 25.46 1.12 -1.89
CA GLY A 128 26.88 1.36 -2.19
C GLY A 128 27.11 2.74 -2.78
N MET A 129 26.36 3.11 -3.82
CA MET A 129 26.41 4.44 -4.44
C MET A 129 26.10 5.56 -3.46
N TRP A 130 25.07 5.39 -2.64
CA TRP A 130 24.69 6.34 -1.59
C TRP A 130 25.82 6.56 -0.58
N THR A 131 26.40 5.47 -0.07
CA THR A 131 27.50 5.53 0.90
C THR A 131 28.75 6.20 0.34
N ALA A 132 29.06 5.94 -0.93
CA ALA A 132 30.21 6.52 -1.61
C ALA A 132 29.98 8.02 -1.90
N THR A 133 28.78 8.39 -2.37
CA THR A 133 28.40 9.80 -2.59
C THR A 133 28.38 10.62 -1.30
N ALA A 134 28.11 9.99 -0.15
CA ALA A 134 28.22 10.65 1.15
C ALA A 134 29.67 11.03 1.53
N LYS A 135 30.68 10.38 0.94
CA LYS A 135 32.11 10.70 1.13
C LYS A 135 32.61 11.66 0.06
N GLU A 136 32.25 11.40 -1.19
CA GLU A 136 32.62 12.21 -2.35
C GLU A 136 31.37 12.48 -3.21
N PRO A 137 30.74 13.67 -3.08
CA PRO A 137 29.46 13.98 -3.73
C PRO A 137 29.46 13.85 -5.25
N THR A 138 30.63 13.85 -5.89
CA THR A 138 30.78 13.80 -7.34
C THR A 138 31.09 12.40 -7.89
N GLU A 139 31.31 11.39 -7.04
CA GLU A 139 31.82 10.07 -7.43
C GLU A 139 30.92 9.33 -8.45
N TYR A 140 29.61 9.58 -8.43
CA TYR A 140 28.63 9.01 -9.36
C TYR A 140 27.92 10.06 -10.22
N LEU A 141 28.45 11.28 -10.31
CA LEU A 141 27.87 12.34 -11.13
C LEU A 141 28.21 12.13 -12.60
N VAL A 142 27.20 11.81 -13.42
CA VAL A 142 27.33 11.72 -14.87
C VAL A 142 26.78 13.00 -15.51
N GLN A 143 27.62 13.70 -16.28
CA GLN A 143 27.24 14.90 -17.02
C GLN A 143 27.28 14.63 -18.53
N MET A 144 26.17 14.91 -19.21
CA MET A 144 26.06 14.86 -20.67
C MET A 144 25.53 16.20 -21.18
N ALA A 145 26.10 16.68 -22.28
CA ALA A 145 25.67 17.90 -22.94
C ALA A 145 25.23 17.59 -24.37
N PHE A 146 24.09 18.15 -24.77
CA PHE A 146 23.51 17.95 -26.10
C PHE A 146 23.28 19.30 -26.79
N THR A 147 23.60 19.38 -28.07
CA THR A 147 23.23 20.53 -28.91
C THR A 147 21.88 20.24 -29.57
N VAL A 148 20.87 21.03 -29.23
CA VAL A 148 19.52 20.92 -29.81
C VAL A 148 19.34 22.06 -30.82
N ALA A 149 19.12 21.71 -32.08
CA ALA A 149 18.82 22.68 -33.14
C ALA A 149 17.31 22.80 -33.34
N GLY A 150 16.85 23.98 -33.77
CA GLY A 150 15.45 24.21 -34.16
C GLY A 150 14.49 24.51 -33.01
N VAL A 151 14.99 24.68 -31.78
CA VAL A 151 14.19 25.20 -30.66
C VAL A 151 14.43 26.69 -30.52
N SER A 152 13.39 27.49 -30.71
CA SER A 152 13.43 28.95 -30.57
C SER A 152 12.89 29.48 -29.25
N ASN A 153 12.20 28.64 -28.47
CA ASN A 153 11.55 29.01 -27.22
C ASN A 153 12.03 28.11 -26.06
N SER A 154 12.61 28.71 -25.01
CA SER A 154 13.03 27.98 -23.81
C SER A 154 11.88 27.31 -23.06
N ASP A 155 10.67 27.85 -23.17
CA ASP A 155 9.49 27.33 -22.47
C ASP A 155 9.06 25.97 -23.04
N GLU A 156 9.33 25.72 -24.32
CA GLU A 156 9.08 24.42 -24.96
C GLU A 156 10.01 23.35 -24.38
N LEU A 157 11.28 23.67 -24.15
CA LEU A 157 12.23 22.77 -23.48
C LEU A 157 11.85 22.52 -22.03
N GLN A 158 11.42 23.55 -21.31
CA GLN A 158 10.97 23.38 -19.93
C GLN A 158 9.73 22.47 -19.85
N THR A 159 8.78 22.66 -20.77
CA THR A 159 7.55 21.85 -20.86
C THR A 159 7.88 20.40 -21.19
N ALA A 160 8.74 20.17 -22.20
CA ALA A 160 9.19 18.84 -22.56
C ALA A 160 9.94 18.15 -21.42
N THR A 161 10.82 18.87 -20.72
CA THR A 161 11.56 18.35 -19.56
C THR A 161 10.61 17.94 -18.44
N ARG A 162 9.62 18.78 -18.12
CA ARG A 162 8.61 18.46 -17.10
C ARG A 162 7.79 17.23 -17.49
N ALA A 163 7.45 17.08 -18.77
CA ALA A 163 6.75 15.90 -19.27
C ALA A 163 7.58 14.62 -19.09
N VAL A 164 8.88 14.67 -19.40
CA VAL A 164 9.81 13.54 -19.21
C VAL A 164 9.92 13.17 -17.73
N VAL A 165 10.14 14.15 -16.85
CA VAL A 165 10.21 13.92 -15.39
C VAL A 165 8.90 13.36 -14.85
N SER A 166 7.76 13.90 -15.28
CA SER A 166 6.44 13.41 -14.88
C SER A 166 6.20 11.95 -15.32
N HIS A 167 6.72 11.57 -16.50
CA HIS A 167 6.52 10.24 -17.07
C HIS A 167 7.43 9.18 -16.44
N HIS A 168 8.66 9.55 -16.07
CA HIS A 168 9.65 8.60 -15.55
C HIS A 168 9.80 8.70 -14.04
N ALA A 169 9.21 7.74 -13.31
CA ALA A 169 9.26 7.65 -11.85
C ALA A 169 10.68 7.79 -11.28
N ILE A 170 11.68 7.18 -11.92
CA ILE A 170 13.09 7.24 -11.48
C ILE A 170 13.65 8.66 -11.38
N LEU A 171 13.15 9.59 -12.20
CA LEU A 171 13.54 11.00 -12.15
C LEU A 171 12.89 11.76 -11.00
N ARG A 172 11.83 11.18 -10.39
CA ARG A 172 11.11 11.67 -9.21
C ARG A 172 11.40 10.85 -7.96
N THR A 173 12.38 9.95 -8.02
CA THR A 173 12.80 9.14 -6.88
C THR A 173 13.86 9.87 -6.09
N VAL A 174 13.64 10.02 -4.78
CA VAL A 174 14.63 10.51 -3.82
C VAL A 174 15.02 9.38 -2.86
N PHE A 175 16.20 9.50 -2.25
CA PHE A 175 16.75 8.51 -1.34
C PHE A 175 16.76 9.08 0.07
N VAL A 176 16.17 8.36 1.03
CA VAL A 176 16.10 8.77 2.43
C VAL A 176 16.69 7.66 3.30
N THR A 177 17.57 8.04 4.23
CA THR A 177 18.05 7.10 5.26
C THR A 177 16.91 6.77 6.20
N SER A 178 16.64 5.49 6.40
CA SER A 178 15.64 5.05 7.36
C SER A 178 16.26 4.06 8.33
N TRP A 179 16.04 4.29 9.61
CA TRP A 179 16.49 3.42 10.70
C TRP A 179 15.30 2.68 11.33
N SER A 180 14.08 2.98 10.88
CA SER A 180 12.84 2.46 11.43
C SER A 180 12.49 1.06 10.93
N ASN A 181 13.06 0.61 9.81
CA ASN A 181 12.86 -0.74 9.27
C ASN A 181 14.12 -1.59 9.48
N THR A 182 13.98 -2.71 10.20
CA THR A 182 15.09 -3.65 10.43
C THR A 182 15.60 -4.34 9.14
N ASN A 183 14.80 -4.33 8.08
CA ASN A 183 15.09 -4.98 6.80
C ASN A 183 15.73 -4.04 5.76
N CYS A 184 15.74 -2.72 5.97
CA CYS A 184 16.40 -1.78 5.05
C CYS A 184 16.97 -0.55 5.77
N GLN A 185 18.20 -0.18 5.44
CA GLN A 185 18.87 1.02 5.98
C GLN A 185 18.54 2.31 5.22
N GLY A 186 17.64 2.21 4.24
CA GLY A 186 17.31 3.29 3.34
C GLY A 186 16.14 2.95 2.43
N VAL A 187 15.35 3.98 2.12
CA VAL A 187 14.18 3.88 1.26
C VAL A 187 14.33 4.76 0.03
N GLN A 188 13.84 4.26 -1.09
CA GLN A 188 13.58 5.01 -2.30
C GLN A 188 12.16 5.54 -2.21
N VAL A 189 12.00 6.86 -2.26
CA VAL A 189 10.70 7.52 -2.20
C VAL A 189 10.41 8.05 -3.59
N THR A 190 9.42 7.45 -4.25
CA THR A 190 8.93 7.98 -5.53
C THR A 190 7.82 8.96 -5.21
N GLY A 191 7.99 10.22 -5.59
CA GLY A 191 7.04 11.27 -5.28
C GLY A 191 6.43 11.94 -6.50
N GLY A 192 5.35 12.69 -6.31
CA GLY A 192 4.77 13.56 -7.34
C GLY A 192 5.76 14.63 -7.84
N LEU A 193 5.35 15.45 -8.83
CA LEU A 193 6.18 16.56 -9.34
C LEU A 193 6.60 17.57 -8.25
N SER A 194 5.91 17.59 -7.11
CA SER A 194 6.22 18.41 -5.93
C SER A 194 7.49 17.99 -5.19
N VAL A 195 7.94 16.74 -5.32
CA VAL A 195 9.10 16.22 -4.57
C VAL A 195 10.45 16.75 -5.08
N LEU A 196 10.45 17.41 -6.24
CA LEU A 196 11.66 17.95 -6.88
C LEU A 196 11.74 19.49 -6.89
N CYS A 197 10.80 20.20 -6.25
CA CYS A 197 10.71 21.67 -6.31
C CYS A 197 10.79 22.30 -4.91
#